data_AF-A0A935TA49-F1
#
_entry.id   AF-A0A935TA49-F1
#
_cell.length_a   1.000
_cell.length_b   1.000
_cell.length_c   1.000
_cell.angle_alpha   90.00
_cell.angle_beta   90.00
_cell.angle_gamma   90.00
#
_symmetry.space_group_name_H-M   'P 1'
#
loop_
_entity.id
_entity.type
_entity.pdbx_description
1 polymer ?
#
loop_
_entity_poly.entity_id
_entity_poly.type
_entity_poly.pdbx_seq_one_letter_code
_entity_poly.pdbx_strand_id
1 'polypeptide(L)'
;MEPNTDLFGTANPAPPTKAATRWLLVSNHLNLLYMLAAGLVMPPMGFGKKYYQDTLAVYPGWIPLFANDVPKAAIAHSVFERNHLIPCIVTMNLASLHGKVMTIDSEGRAKEVSFPDGLDGSEQILLIPAPLPVTWVTSIAFQSSDNKTTCEADARDFGNVPLLDFKREVSASAFSKATGWHWPPSGIDIPLKGIVLDAPFAAGGIMALLLHLGNIGEIGMQACRLAFDAKTEVAQSIPDPLISSLGMWMQSGQTIDTGDISNRLFWGAVMKVAACRFSDAPFTPLDVVLDYLGSAGEGMDERMKLALVKLVNDLRTIASFTDSTITEIFERHPKSFSRVLTLFFLREKCADLLSFKHPLLTESDIIAAAILFAARDGWLGLPLQLRNFPSSQAAILHRMAAMAHRMGDTGLNLGSPPSRPLPLRELFLLGPKGWSTAQKDAALALARECKWGCIQTRVSLGKGDYRLVVDGGGMHIIVAGEAKAVETEVDRERFFGALASASISDKQDRKVRDLLKA
;
A
#
# COMPACT_ATOMS: atom_id res chain seq x y z
N MET A 1 23.91 25.03 -54.90
CA MET A 1 24.24 23.84 -55.70
C MET A 1 23.45 22.68 -55.12
N GLU A 2 22.72 22.01 -56.00
CA GLU A 2 21.91 20.81 -55.76
C GLU A 2 22.69 19.64 -55.14
N PRO A 3 21.99 18.66 -54.55
CA PRO A 3 22.61 17.56 -53.81
C PRO A 3 23.26 16.56 -54.75
N ASN A 4 24.49 16.15 -54.41
CA ASN A 4 25.18 15.05 -55.09
C ASN A 4 24.44 13.74 -54.76
N THR A 5 23.62 13.28 -55.70
CA THR A 5 22.92 12.00 -55.65
C THR A 5 23.83 10.94 -56.25
N ASP A 6 24.39 10.09 -55.40
CA ASP A 6 25.09 8.89 -55.84
C ASP A 6 24.05 7.89 -56.38
N LEU A 7 24.08 7.67 -57.70
CA LEU A 7 23.08 6.91 -58.47
C LEU A 7 23.15 5.37 -58.26
N PHE A 8 24.05 4.88 -57.40
CA PHE A 8 24.16 3.46 -57.04
C PHE A 8 24.44 3.23 -55.55
N GLY A 9 23.89 4.07 -54.67
CA GLY A 9 24.00 3.88 -53.23
C GLY A 9 23.35 2.58 -52.76
N THR A 10 24.17 1.55 -52.52
CA THR A 10 23.79 0.48 -51.59
C THR A 10 23.47 1.16 -50.27
N ALA A 11 22.19 1.22 -49.92
CA ALA A 11 21.77 1.69 -48.60
C ALA A 11 22.52 0.85 -47.57
N ASN A 12 23.51 1.46 -46.91
CA ASN A 12 24.08 0.87 -45.71
C ASN A 12 22.90 0.57 -44.79
N PRO A 13 22.69 -0.69 -44.36
CA PRO A 13 21.62 -1.00 -43.43
C PRO A 13 21.83 -0.08 -42.23
N ALA A 14 20.75 0.63 -41.84
CA ALA A 14 20.74 1.39 -40.61
C ALA A 14 21.36 0.52 -39.50
N PRO A 15 22.28 1.04 -38.69
CA PRO A 15 22.89 0.26 -37.63
C PRO A 15 21.79 -0.41 -36.82
N PRO A 16 21.89 -1.72 -36.53
CA PRO A 16 20.86 -2.42 -35.78
C PRO A 16 20.61 -1.64 -34.50
N THR A 17 19.35 -1.21 -34.29
CA THR A 17 18.90 -0.60 -33.03
C THR A 17 19.41 -1.46 -31.89
N LYS A 18 20.37 -0.93 -31.13
CA LYS A 18 21.02 -1.62 -30.01
C LYS A 18 19.92 -2.16 -29.11
N ALA A 19 19.87 -3.48 -28.92
CA ALA A 19 18.86 -4.10 -28.08
C ALA A 19 18.86 -3.43 -26.69
N ALA A 20 17.68 -3.13 -26.15
CA ALA A 20 17.56 -2.46 -24.86
C ALA A 20 18.26 -3.29 -23.76
N THR A 21 19.09 -2.62 -22.95
CA THR A 21 19.82 -3.27 -21.85
C THR A 21 18.85 -3.91 -20.86
N ARG A 22 19.12 -5.17 -20.51
CA ARG A 22 18.39 -5.87 -19.45
C ARG A 22 19.06 -5.61 -18.11
N TRP A 23 18.29 -5.23 -17.10
CA TRP A 23 18.81 -5.00 -15.74
C TRP A 23 18.45 -6.17 -14.83
N LEU A 24 19.48 -6.80 -14.25
CA LEU A 24 19.35 -8.07 -13.53
C LEU A 24 19.75 -7.91 -12.07
N LEU A 25 18.84 -8.21 -11.14
CA LEU A 25 19.14 -8.38 -9.72
C LEU A 25 19.52 -9.84 -9.44
N VAL A 26 20.46 -10.06 -8.52
CA VAL A 26 20.93 -11.40 -8.16
C VAL A 26 20.84 -11.60 -6.65
N SER A 27 20.09 -12.60 -6.23
CA SER A 27 19.83 -12.91 -4.82
C SER A 27 19.65 -14.41 -4.65
N ASN A 28 19.34 -14.88 -3.44
CA ASN A 28 18.90 -16.24 -3.20
C ASN A 28 17.38 -16.33 -3.07
N HIS A 29 16.84 -17.53 -3.23
CA HIS A 29 15.41 -17.78 -3.17
C HIS A 29 14.77 -17.31 -1.85
N LEU A 30 15.37 -17.54 -0.67
CA LEU A 30 14.76 -17.16 0.61
C LEU A 30 14.66 -15.65 0.78
N ASN A 31 15.72 -14.91 0.45
CA ASN A 31 15.68 -13.44 0.42
C ASN A 31 14.67 -12.93 -0.60
N LEU A 32 14.57 -13.56 -1.77
CA LEU A 32 13.55 -13.25 -2.77
C LEU A 32 12.14 -13.43 -2.20
N LEU A 33 11.85 -14.54 -1.51
CA LEU A 33 10.55 -14.74 -0.86
C LEU A 33 10.26 -13.63 0.17
N TYR A 34 11.25 -13.19 0.95
CA TYR A 34 11.10 -12.06 1.87
C TYR A 34 10.79 -10.75 1.14
N MET A 35 11.49 -10.44 0.06
CA MET A 35 11.23 -9.25 -0.76
C MET A 35 9.83 -9.27 -1.37
N LEU A 36 9.42 -10.41 -1.94
CA LEU A 36 8.08 -10.58 -2.51
C LEU A 36 6.98 -10.45 -1.45
N ALA A 37 7.20 -11.00 -0.24
CA ALA A 37 6.29 -10.85 0.89
C ALA A 37 6.19 -9.41 1.40
N ALA A 38 7.29 -8.67 1.38
CA ALA A 38 7.33 -7.25 1.75
C ALA A 38 6.75 -6.34 0.66
N GLY A 39 6.75 -6.80 -0.59
CA GLY A 39 6.32 -6.02 -1.75
C GLY A 39 7.35 -4.98 -2.21
N LEU A 40 8.56 -5.01 -1.66
CA LEU A 40 9.62 -4.08 -1.98
C LEU A 40 10.96 -4.83 -2.05
N VAL A 41 11.76 -4.51 -3.07
CA VAL A 41 13.16 -4.90 -3.20
C VAL A 41 13.97 -3.95 -2.34
N MET A 42 14.65 -4.47 -1.32
CA MET A 42 15.44 -3.67 -0.39
C MET A 42 16.61 -4.48 0.21
N PRO A 43 17.67 -3.81 0.67
CA PRO A 43 18.84 -4.46 1.29
C PRO A 43 18.53 -4.93 2.72
N PRO A 44 19.47 -5.65 3.39
CA PRO A 44 19.23 -6.34 4.67
C PRO A 44 18.56 -5.52 5.77
N MET A 45 18.83 -4.20 5.83
CA MET A 45 18.28 -3.28 6.83
C MET A 45 16.74 -3.32 6.90
N GLY A 46 16.05 -3.68 5.82
CA GLY A 46 14.60 -3.81 5.79
C GLY A 46 14.02 -5.09 6.40
N PHE A 47 14.86 -6.08 6.69
CA PHE A 47 14.45 -7.42 7.12
C PHE A 47 15.02 -7.83 8.49
N GLY A 48 15.81 -6.94 9.12
CA GLY A 48 16.44 -7.21 10.41
C GLY A 48 17.35 -8.44 10.37
N LYS A 49 17.28 -9.28 11.41
CA LYS A 49 18.17 -10.46 11.57
C LYS A 49 17.76 -11.69 10.73
N LYS A 50 16.71 -11.60 9.91
CA LYS A 50 16.17 -12.73 9.13
C LYS A 50 16.72 -12.81 7.70
N TYR A 51 17.73 -12.02 7.37
CA TYR A 51 18.25 -11.87 6.01
C TYR A 51 19.58 -12.61 5.83
N TYR A 52 19.72 -13.38 4.75
CA TYR A 52 20.98 -14.02 4.36
C TYR A 52 21.85 -13.05 3.57
N GLN A 53 23.15 -13.03 3.78
CA GLN A 53 24.07 -12.22 2.99
C GLN A 53 24.00 -12.59 1.50
N ASP A 54 23.83 -11.57 0.66
CA ASP A 54 23.82 -11.67 -0.79
C ASP A 54 24.31 -10.35 -1.44
N THR A 55 24.12 -10.19 -2.75
CA THR A 55 24.63 -9.01 -3.46
C THR A 55 24.06 -7.68 -2.94
N LEU A 56 22.85 -7.67 -2.36
CA LEU A 56 22.22 -6.47 -1.79
C LEU A 56 22.89 -6.01 -0.48
N ALA A 57 23.70 -6.87 0.15
CA ALA A 57 24.43 -6.53 1.38
C ALA A 57 25.75 -5.80 1.11
N VAL A 58 26.26 -5.84 -0.12
CA VAL A 58 27.59 -5.31 -0.49
C VAL A 58 27.65 -3.79 -0.37
N TYR A 59 26.64 -3.09 -0.86
CA TYR A 59 26.55 -1.63 -0.84
C TYR A 59 25.32 -1.20 -0.06
N PRO A 60 25.42 -0.96 1.26
CA PRO A 60 24.25 -0.68 2.08
C PRO A 60 23.51 0.58 1.60
N GLY A 61 22.19 0.48 1.48
CA GLY A 61 21.34 1.53 0.92
C GLY A 61 21.12 1.45 -0.60
N TRP A 62 21.81 0.55 -1.29
CA TRP A 62 21.76 0.43 -2.75
C TRP A 62 21.27 -0.96 -3.21
N ILE A 63 20.65 -0.99 -4.38
CA ILE A 63 20.20 -2.18 -5.09
C ILE A 63 21.11 -2.35 -6.32
N PRO A 64 22.01 -3.34 -6.34
CA PRO A 64 22.87 -3.59 -7.49
C PRO A 64 22.12 -4.34 -8.59
N LEU A 65 22.13 -3.79 -9.79
CA LEU A 65 21.58 -4.40 -11.00
C LEU A 65 22.66 -4.54 -12.07
N PHE A 66 22.81 -5.74 -12.62
CA PHE A 66 23.82 -6.08 -13.63
C PHE A 66 23.25 -5.89 -15.04
N ALA A 67 24.06 -5.36 -15.95
CA ALA A 67 23.69 -5.16 -17.35
C ALA A 67 23.82 -6.47 -18.16
N ASN A 68 22.70 -6.95 -18.70
CA ASN A 68 22.54 -8.08 -19.63
C ASN A 68 22.93 -9.47 -19.11
N ASP A 69 24.06 -9.60 -18.42
CA ASP A 69 24.61 -10.84 -17.89
C ASP A 69 25.13 -10.62 -16.46
N VAL A 70 25.19 -11.70 -15.68
CA VAL A 70 25.60 -11.65 -14.27
C VAL A 70 26.98 -12.30 -14.10
N PRO A 71 27.92 -11.66 -13.38
CA PRO A 71 29.20 -12.28 -13.05
C PRO A 71 29.03 -13.56 -12.19
N LYS A 72 29.81 -14.61 -12.49
CA LYS A 72 29.82 -15.85 -11.67
C LYS A 72 30.11 -15.58 -10.19
N ALA A 73 30.96 -14.60 -9.91
CA ALA A 73 31.27 -14.18 -8.54
C ALA A 73 30.02 -13.64 -7.80
N ALA A 74 29.16 -12.88 -8.48
CA ALA A 74 27.91 -12.36 -7.90
C ALA A 74 26.90 -13.49 -7.62
N ILE A 75 26.79 -14.46 -8.53
CA ILE A 75 25.95 -15.66 -8.35
C ILE A 75 26.44 -16.47 -7.14
N ALA A 76 27.74 -16.76 -7.07
CA ALA A 76 28.35 -17.46 -5.94
C ALA A 76 28.14 -16.68 -4.62
N HIS A 77 28.28 -15.36 -4.66
CA HIS A 77 28.04 -14.48 -3.52
C HIS A 77 26.56 -14.44 -3.08
N SER A 78 25.61 -14.73 -3.96
CA SER A 78 24.20 -14.75 -3.52
C SER A 78 23.84 -15.93 -2.61
N VAL A 79 24.68 -16.97 -2.58
CA VAL A 79 24.42 -18.23 -1.89
C VAL A 79 25.56 -18.67 -0.96
N PHE A 80 26.62 -17.86 -0.81
CA PHE A 80 27.83 -18.28 -0.10
C PHE A 80 27.58 -18.61 1.39
N GLU A 81 26.59 -17.96 2.02
CA GLU A 81 26.39 -18.08 3.46
C GLU A 81 25.95 -19.50 3.85
N ARG A 82 25.14 -20.17 3.02
CA ARG A 82 24.53 -21.47 3.34
C ARG A 82 24.33 -22.33 2.09
N ASN A 83 24.68 -23.62 2.19
CA ASN A 83 24.62 -24.58 1.08
C ASN A 83 23.23 -24.88 0.52
N HIS A 84 22.16 -24.63 1.28
CA HIS A 84 20.78 -24.87 0.82
C HIS A 84 20.22 -23.68 0.00
N LEU A 85 20.97 -22.58 -0.11
CA LEU A 85 20.53 -21.40 -0.84
C LEU A 85 20.58 -21.66 -2.35
N ILE A 86 19.44 -21.41 -3.00
CA ILE A 86 19.28 -21.47 -4.45
C ILE A 86 19.48 -20.06 -5.03
N PRO A 87 20.38 -19.87 -6.02
CA PRO A 87 20.57 -18.57 -6.65
C PRO A 87 19.41 -18.25 -7.59
N CYS A 88 18.99 -16.99 -7.57
CA CYS A 88 17.90 -16.45 -8.38
C CYS A 88 18.38 -15.21 -9.14
N ILE A 89 18.06 -15.13 -10.43
CA ILE A 89 18.31 -13.93 -11.26
C ILE A 89 16.97 -13.31 -11.60
N VAL A 90 16.78 -12.05 -11.22
CA VAL A 90 15.51 -11.33 -11.33
C VAL A 90 15.66 -10.21 -12.36
N THR A 91 14.81 -10.20 -13.39
CA THR A 91 14.83 -9.15 -14.41
C THR A 91 13.93 -7.99 -13.97
N MET A 92 14.48 -6.79 -13.88
CA MET A 92 13.79 -5.57 -13.43
C MET A 92 13.38 -4.68 -14.62
N ASN A 93 12.15 -4.18 -14.60
CA ASN A 93 11.68 -3.13 -15.51
C ASN A 93 11.91 -1.75 -14.89
N LEU A 94 12.81 -0.97 -15.49
CA LEU A 94 13.16 0.38 -15.04
C LEU A 94 12.62 1.48 -15.96
N ALA A 95 11.70 1.18 -16.88
CA ALA A 95 11.26 2.13 -17.91
C ALA A 95 10.68 3.44 -17.34
N SER A 96 10.10 3.40 -16.14
CA SER A 96 9.53 4.58 -15.48
C SER A 96 10.51 5.29 -14.53
N LEU A 97 11.68 4.71 -14.28
CA LEU A 97 12.66 5.24 -13.33
C LEU A 97 13.40 6.43 -13.95
N HIS A 98 13.50 7.51 -13.20
CA HIS A 98 14.29 8.68 -13.55
C HIS A 98 15.02 9.21 -12.31
N GLY A 99 16.16 9.87 -12.50
CA GLY A 99 16.90 10.53 -11.42
C GLY A 99 18.32 10.00 -11.25
N LYS A 100 18.95 10.31 -10.11
CA LYS A 100 20.36 10.01 -9.87
C LYS A 100 20.58 8.56 -9.45
N VAL A 101 21.50 7.88 -10.13
CA VAL A 101 21.98 6.53 -9.79
C VAL A 101 23.51 6.51 -9.86
N MET A 102 24.13 5.52 -9.22
CA MET A 102 25.55 5.26 -9.42
C MET A 102 25.74 4.16 -10.46
N THR A 103 26.70 4.33 -11.36
CA THR A 103 27.08 3.31 -12.34
C THR A 103 28.48 2.81 -12.05
N ILE A 104 28.76 1.54 -12.32
CA ILE A 104 30.12 1.00 -12.33
C ILE A 104 30.40 0.43 -13.72
N ASP A 105 31.48 0.88 -14.35
CA ASP A 105 31.95 0.41 -15.65
C ASP A 105 32.85 -0.83 -15.55
N SER A 106 33.29 -1.39 -16.68
CA SER A 106 34.17 -2.58 -16.72
C SER A 106 35.59 -2.36 -16.17
N GLU A 107 35.99 -1.14 -15.83
CA GLU A 107 37.26 -0.84 -15.19
C GLU A 107 37.11 -0.70 -13.66
N GLY A 108 35.88 -0.76 -13.14
CA GLY A 108 35.59 -0.61 -11.72
C GLY A 108 35.53 0.85 -11.32
N ARG A 109 35.28 1.76 -12.26
CA ARG A 109 35.09 3.18 -11.95
C ARG A 109 33.63 3.43 -11.63
N ALA A 110 33.38 4.01 -10.45
CA ALA A 110 32.05 4.45 -10.05
C ALA A 110 31.83 5.93 -10.43
N LYS A 111 30.68 6.24 -11.03
CA LYS A 111 30.25 7.62 -11.32
C LYS A 111 28.75 7.78 -11.03
N GLU A 112 28.34 8.97 -10.58
CA GLU A 112 26.93 9.34 -10.48
C GLU A 112 26.44 9.80 -11.86
N VAL A 113 25.28 9.31 -12.30
CA VAL A 113 24.65 9.71 -13.56
C VAL A 113 23.16 9.96 -13.38
N SER A 114 22.57 10.74 -14.28
CA SER A 114 21.12 10.87 -14.41
C SER A 114 20.58 9.72 -15.26
N PHE A 115 19.78 8.82 -14.70
CA PHE A 115 19.14 7.74 -15.43
C PHE A 115 17.80 8.20 -16.04
N PRO A 116 17.46 7.76 -17.28
CA PRO A 116 18.25 6.90 -18.17
C PRO A 116 19.24 7.67 -19.07
N ASP A 117 19.11 8.99 -19.19
CA ASP A 117 19.77 9.80 -20.24
C ASP A 117 21.30 9.88 -20.14
N GLY A 118 21.85 9.68 -18.95
CA GLY A 118 23.28 9.74 -18.65
C GLY A 118 24.04 8.43 -18.87
N LEU A 119 23.36 7.39 -19.38
CA LEU A 119 24.00 6.12 -19.72
C LEU A 119 24.68 6.21 -21.10
N ASP A 120 25.93 5.76 -21.18
CA ASP A 120 26.71 5.70 -22.43
C ASP A 120 26.81 4.26 -22.99
N GLY A 121 26.35 3.28 -22.23
CA GLY A 121 26.32 1.85 -22.58
C GLY A 121 27.60 1.10 -22.21
N SER A 122 28.55 1.72 -21.51
CA SER A 122 29.71 1.05 -20.90
C SER A 122 29.41 0.45 -19.52
N GLU A 123 28.26 0.78 -18.95
CA GLU A 123 27.89 0.41 -17.59
C GLU A 123 27.70 -1.09 -17.45
N GLN A 124 28.36 -1.68 -16.46
CA GLN A 124 28.19 -3.08 -16.08
C GLN A 124 27.19 -3.23 -14.93
N ILE A 125 27.14 -2.24 -14.05
CA ILE A 125 26.32 -2.26 -12.83
C ILE A 125 25.64 -0.91 -12.64
N LEU A 126 24.35 -0.94 -12.31
CA LEU A 126 23.65 0.18 -11.67
C LEU A 126 23.51 -0.09 -10.19
N LEU A 127 23.83 0.89 -9.37
CA LEU A 127 23.42 0.93 -7.98
C LEU A 127 22.28 1.94 -7.88
N ILE A 128 21.08 1.42 -7.60
CA ILE A 128 19.88 2.22 -7.44
C ILE A 128 19.61 2.40 -5.95
N PRO A 129 19.39 3.62 -5.43
CA PRO A 129 18.96 3.79 -4.04
C PRO A 129 17.75 2.91 -3.73
N ALA A 130 17.74 2.24 -2.58
CA ALA A 130 16.59 1.43 -2.15
C ALA A 130 15.45 2.31 -1.60
N PRO A 131 14.18 1.82 -1.59
CA PRO A 131 13.69 0.54 -2.11
C PRO A 131 13.03 0.65 -3.50
N LEU A 132 12.94 -0.45 -4.25
CA LEU A 132 12.14 -0.53 -5.49
C LEU A 132 10.87 -1.37 -5.29
N PRO A 133 9.74 -1.07 -5.95
CA PRO A 133 8.55 -1.92 -5.86
C PRO A 133 8.76 -3.26 -6.56
N VAL A 134 8.34 -4.37 -5.93
CA VAL A 134 8.46 -5.71 -6.57
C VAL A 134 7.60 -5.86 -7.82
N THR A 135 6.63 -4.98 -8.04
CA THR A 135 5.84 -4.96 -9.27
C THR A 135 6.65 -4.60 -10.51
N TRP A 136 7.91 -4.15 -10.35
CA TRP A 136 8.85 -3.97 -11.44
C TRP A 136 9.60 -5.27 -11.81
N VAL A 137 9.42 -6.35 -11.06
CA VAL A 137 9.94 -7.67 -11.43
C VAL A 137 9.16 -8.20 -12.64
N THR A 138 9.88 -8.49 -13.73
CA THR A 138 9.30 -9.02 -14.97
C THR A 138 9.45 -10.52 -15.11
N SER A 139 10.59 -11.07 -14.69
CA SER A 139 10.82 -12.51 -14.64
C SER A 139 11.82 -12.89 -13.55
N ILE A 140 11.69 -14.11 -13.06
CA ILE A 140 12.59 -14.77 -12.12
C ILE A 140 13.14 -16.01 -12.83
N ALA A 141 14.45 -16.05 -13.03
CA ALA A 141 15.15 -17.15 -13.67
C ALA A 141 15.81 -18.05 -12.63
N PHE A 142 15.69 -19.36 -12.84
CA PHE A 142 16.33 -20.42 -12.05
C PHE A 142 17.28 -21.23 -12.93
N GLN A 143 18.34 -21.78 -12.33
CA GLN A 143 19.34 -22.56 -13.06
C GLN A 143 18.78 -23.89 -13.60
N SER A 144 17.89 -24.55 -12.83
CA SER A 144 17.33 -25.86 -13.15
C SER A 144 15.83 -25.91 -12.83
N SER A 145 15.15 -26.93 -13.35
CA SER A 145 13.76 -27.21 -13.01
C SER A 145 13.58 -27.56 -11.53
N ASP A 146 14.54 -28.26 -10.95
CA ASP A 146 14.52 -28.65 -9.53
C ASP A 146 14.56 -27.41 -8.65
N ASN A 147 15.49 -26.48 -8.91
CA ASN A 147 15.60 -25.22 -8.18
C ASN A 147 14.31 -24.40 -8.23
N LYS A 148 13.68 -24.32 -9.40
CA LYS A 148 12.39 -23.66 -9.58
C LYS A 148 11.31 -24.33 -8.73
N THR A 149 11.22 -25.66 -8.79
CA THR A 149 10.19 -26.44 -8.08
C THR A 149 10.38 -26.37 -6.57
N THR A 150 11.61 -26.38 -6.06
CA THR A 150 11.91 -26.19 -4.64
C THR A 150 11.49 -24.80 -4.18
N CYS A 151 11.86 -23.73 -4.91
CA CYS A 151 11.43 -22.37 -4.56
C CYS A 151 9.89 -22.22 -4.57
N GLU A 152 9.20 -22.89 -5.50
CA GLU A 152 7.73 -22.94 -5.53
C GLU A 152 7.12 -23.75 -4.38
N ALA A 153 7.82 -24.77 -3.88
CA ALA A 153 7.42 -25.48 -2.67
C ALA A 153 7.58 -24.58 -1.45
N ASP A 154 8.74 -23.95 -1.27
CA ASP A 154 9.00 -23.04 -0.16
C ASP A 154 8.01 -21.88 -0.14
N ALA A 155 7.73 -21.28 -1.31
CA ALA A 155 6.75 -20.19 -1.42
C ALA A 155 5.34 -20.61 -0.98
N ARG A 156 4.95 -21.89 -1.17
CA ARG A 156 3.63 -22.39 -0.74
C ARG A 156 3.51 -22.51 0.78
N ASP A 157 4.63 -22.68 1.49
CA ASP A 157 4.65 -22.69 2.95
C ASP A 157 4.42 -21.29 3.54
N PHE A 158 4.56 -20.24 2.73
CA PHE A 158 4.32 -18.85 3.12
C PHE A 158 3.11 -18.26 2.40
N GLY A 159 1.97 -18.20 3.08
CA GLY A 159 0.72 -17.66 2.50
C GLY A 159 0.79 -16.20 2.01
N ASN A 160 1.86 -15.46 2.35
CA ASN A 160 2.07 -14.07 1.97
C ASN A 160 3.02 -13.86 0.80
N VAL A 161 3.50 -14.91 0.14
CA VAL A 161 4.46 -14.78 -0.96
C VAL A 161 3.77 -14.96 -2.32
N PRO A 162 3.58 -13.88 -3.11
CA PRO A 162 2.91 -13.92 -4.41
C PRO A 162 3.85 -14.41 -5.53
N LEU A 163 4.66 -15.45 -5.31
CA LEU A 163 5.64 -15.93 -6.30
C LEU A 163 4.97 -16.30 -7.63
N LEU A 164 3.75 -16.84 -7.57
CA LEU A 164 3.01 -17.29 -8.74
C LEU A 164 2.60 -16.15 -9.69
N ASP A 165 2.52 -14.91 -9.18
CA ASP A 165 2.12 -13.73 -9.97
C ASP A 165 3.23 -13.28 -10.94
N PHE A 166 4.45 -13.78 -10.76
CA PHE A 166 5.61 -13.45 -11.58
C PHE A 166 5.92 -14.55 -12.59
N LYS A 167 6.41 -14.14 -13.77
CA LYS A 167 6.94 -15.07 -14.77
C LYS A 167 8.17 -15.78 -14.19
N ARG A 168 8.16 -17.12 -14.20
CA ARG A 168 9.24 -17.96 -13.65
C ARG A 168 9.78 -18.90 -14.72
N GLU A 169 11.06 -18.79 -15.02
CA GLU A 169 11.70 -19.50 -16.14
C GLU A 169 12.94 -20.28 -15.70
N VAL A 170 13.24 -21.36 -16.43
CA VAL A 170 14.48 -22.12 -16.26
C VAL A 170 15.46 -21.67 -17.34
N SER A 171 16.64 -21.19 -16.94
CA SER A 171 17.66 -20.69 -17.87
C SER A 171 19.06 -21.02 -17.37
N ALA A 172 19.51 -22.26 -17.53
CA ALA A 172 20.88 -22.67 -17.21
C ALA A 172 21.95 -21.78 -17.87
N SER A 173 21.66 -21.26 -19.07
CA SER A 173 22.55 -20.35 -19.79
C SER A 173 22.80 -19.03 -19.04
N ALA A 174 21.79 -18.47 -18.35
CA ALA A 174 21.94 -17.23 -17.58
C ALA A 174 22.87 -17.38 -16.36
N PHE A 175 23.06 -18.61 -15.87
CA PHE A 175 23.94 -18.92 -14.74
C PHE A 175 25.33 -19.42 -15.17
N SER A 176 25.49 -19.78 -16.45
CA SER A 176 26.74 -20.31 -16.99
C SER A 176 27.49 -19.33 -17.89
N LYS A 177 26.78 -18.39 -18.52
CA LYS A 177 27.35 -17.23 -19.23
C LYS A 177 28.07 -16.34 -18.22
N ALA A 178 29.39 -16.51 -18.13
CA ALA A 178 30.22 -15.74 -17.23
C ALA A 178 30.78 -14.52 -17.95
N THR A 179 30.50 -13.34 -17.43
CA THR A 179 31.45 -12.23 -17.58
C THR A 179 32.64 -12.53 -16.66
N GLY A 180 33.87 -12.36 -17.16
CA GLY A 180 35.11 -12.63 -16.40
C GLY A 180 35.39 -11.61 -15.30
N TRP A 181 34.37 -10.87 -14.87
CA TRP A 181 34.49 -9.69 -14.05
C TRP A 181 34.28 -10.02 -12.57
N HIS A 182 34.95 -9.29 -11.68
CA HIS A 182 34.94 -9.58 -10.24
C HIS A 182 33.78 -8.91 -9.51
N TRP A 183 33.24 -9.58 -8.50
CA TRP A 183 32.24 -9.04 -7.58
C TRP A 183 32.60 -9.40 -6.12
N PRO A 184 32.60 -8.43 -5.18
CA PRO A 184 32.47 -7.00 -5.42
C PRO A 184 33.72 -6.43 -6.13
N PRO A 185 33.59 -5.36 -6.93
CA PRO A 185 34.74 -4.62 -7.42
C PRO A 185 35.61 -4.12 -6.27
N SER A 186 36.94 -4.25 -6.41
CA SER A 186 37.90 -3.83 -5.38
C SER A 186 38.23 -2.34 -5.52
N GLY A 187 38.42 -1.65 -4.39
CA GLY A 187 38.91 -0.27 -4.36
C GLY A 187 37.88 0.79 -4.78
N ILE A 188 36.60 0.44 -4.82
CA ILE A 188 35.51 1.40 -5.06
C ILE A 188 34.96 1.89 -3.73
N ASP A 189 34.95 3.22 -3.56
CA ASP A 189 34.21 3.87 -2.48
C ASP A 189 32.82 4.28 -2.98
N ILE A 190 31.78 3.68 -2.41
CA ILE A 190 30.38 4.01 -2.69
C ILE A 190 29.79 4.65 -1.44
N PRO A 191 29.20 5.85 -1.54
CA PRO A 191 28.65 6.53 -0.38
C PRO A 191 27.53 5.69 0.25
N LEU A 192 27.58 5.55 1.57
CA LEU A 192 26.50 4.94 2.33
C LEU A 192 25.21 5.76 2.14
N LYS A 193 24.10 5.09 1.81
CA LYS A 193 22.77 5.71 1.84
C LYS A 193 21.94 5.17 2.98
N GLY A 194 21.43 6.08 3.81
CA GLY A 194 20.39 5.76 4.79
C GLY A 194 19.11 5.34 4.07
N ILE A 195 18.34 4.47 4.70
CA ILE A 195 17.06 4.00 4.16
C ILE A 195 15.97 4.42 5.13
N VAL A 196 14.98 5.14 4.62
CA VAL A 196 13.79 5.54 5.38
C VAL A 196 12.70 4.51 5.10
N LEU A 197 12.35 3.69 6.09
CA LEU A 197 11.37 2.59 5.95
C LEU A 197 10.21 2.69 6.94
N ASP A 198 10.39 3.33 8.09
CA ASP A 198 9.37 3.50 9.12
C ASP A 198 8.06 4.10 8.59
N ALA A 199 8.10 5.34 8.12
CA ALA A 199 6.91 6.02 7.61
C ALA A 199 6.36 5.38 6.32
N PRO A 200 7.18 4.95 5.34
CA PRO A 200 6.68 4.24 4.16
C PRO A 200 5.91 2.95 4.49
N PHE A 201 6.39 2.14 5.45
CA PHE A 201 5.67 0.93 5.84
C PHE A 201 4.38 1.25 6.59
N ALA A 202 4.37 2.25 7.47
CA ALA A 202 3.16 2.74 8.11
C ALA A 202 2.14 3.27 7.07
N ALA A 203 2.60 4.03 6.07
CA ALA A 203 1.78 4.54 4.98
C ALA A 203 1.14 3.42 4.15
N GLY A 204 1.89 2.34 3.89
CA GLY A 204 1.35 1.11 3.29
C GLY A 204 0.21 0.50 4.10
N GLY A 205 0.38 0.43 5.42
CA GLY A 205 -0.65 -0.02 6.34
C GLY A 205 -1.89 0.88 6.32
N ILE A 206 -1.68 2.20 6.31
CA ILE A 206 -2.75 3.21 6.34
C ILE A 206 -3.58 3.12 5.07
N MET A 207 -2.94 3.08 3.89
CA MET A 207 -3.63 2.92 2.61
C MET A 207 -4.50 1.66 2.58
N ALA A 208 -3.97 0.53 3.07
CA ALA A 208 -4.71 -0.73 3.09
C ALA A 208 -5.90 -0.69 4.06
N LEU A 209 -5.70 -0.27 5.31
CA LEU A 209 -6.77 -0.23 6.31
C LEU A 209 -7.87 0.79 5.94
N LEU A 210 -7.49 1.96 5.45
CA LEU A 210 -8.47 2.96 5.02
C LEU A 210 -9.23 2.54 3.76
N LEU A 211 -8.66 1.72 2.89
CA LEU A 211 -9.39 1.14 1.77
C LEU A 211 -10.50 0.19 2.24
N HIS A 212 -10.22 -0.64 3.25
CA HIS A 212 -11.23 -1.53 3.86
C HIS A 212 -12.30 -0.76 4.63
N LEU A 213 -11.93 0.37 5.25
CA LEU A 213 -12.85 1.26 5.94
C LEU A 213 -13.50 2.32 5.04
N GLY A 214 -13.11 2.42 3.77
CA GLY A 214 -13.61 3.45 2.85
C GLY A 214 -15.11 3.35 2.56
N ASN A 215 -15.73 2.22 2.92
CA ASN A 215 -17.17 2.00 2.79
C ASN A 215 -17.97 2.44 4.03
N ILE A 216 -17.34 2.76 5.17
CA ILE A 216 -18.05 3.03 6.43
C ILE A 216 -18.88 4.32 6.40
N GLY A 217 -18.42 5.33 5.65
CA GLY A 217 -19.01 6.65 5.64
C GLY A 217 -18.22 7.62 4.77
N GLU A 218 -18.58 8.90 4.85
CA GLU A 218 -17.97 9.96 4.04
C GLU A 218 -16.52 10.23 4.48
N ILE A 219 -16.26 10.29 5.79
CA ILE A 219 -14.93 10.56 6.33
C ILE A 219 -13.97 9.42 5.95
N GLY A 220 -14.41 8.16 6.05
CA GLY A 220 -13.62 6.99 5.67
C GLY A 220 -13.29 6.98 4.18
N MET A 221 -14.26 7.31 3.33
CA MET A 221 -14.03 7.44 1.89
C MET A 221 -13.03 8.56 1.58
N GLN A 222 -13.19 9.75 2.17
CA GLN A 222 -12.26 10.86 1.97
C GLN A 222 -10.86 10.56 2.52
N ALA A 223 -10.76 9.93 3.69
CA ALA A 223 -9.49 9.53 4.28
C ALA A 223 -8.77 8.51 3.40
N CYS A 224 -9.49 7.51 2.87
CA CYS A 224 -8.97 6.58 1.87
C CYS A 224 -8.45 7.35 0.65
N ARG A 225 -9.23 8.27 0.09
CA ARG A 225 -8.81 9.08 -1.07
C ARG A 225 -7.53 9.86 -0.78
N LEU A 226 -7.45 10.51 0.38
CA LEU A 226 -6.27 11.27 0.82
C LEU A 226 -5.03 10.39 0.99
N ALA A 227 -5.20 9.17 1.49
CA ALA A 227 -4.09 8.24 1.67
C ALA A 227 -3.41 7.88 0.33
N PHE A 228 -4.18 7.76 -0.76
CA PHE A 228 -3.61 7.45 -2.07
C PHE A 228 -3.21 8.71 -2.86
N ASP A 229 -4.06 9.73 -2.87
CA ASP A 229 -3.91 10.91 -3.71
C ASP A 229 -3.98 12.16 -2.84
N ALA A 230 -2.92 12.44 -2.10
CA ALA A 230 -2.84 13.55 -1.16
C ALA A 230 -2.88 14.96 -1.78
N LYS A 231 -3.26 15.12 -3.07
CA LYS A 231 -3.28 16.43 -3.75
C LYS A 231 -4.21 17.43 -3.03
N THR A 232 -3.79 18.69 -3.04
CA THR A 232 -4.28 19.79 -2.18
C THR A 232 -5.79 20.05 -2.25
N GLU A 233 -6.44 19.78 -3.37
CA GLU A 233 -7.89 20.02 -3.56
C GLU A 233 -8.77 19.07 -2.73
N VAL A 234 -8.27 17.88 -2.37
CA VAL A 234 -9.01 16.89 -1.54
C VAL A 234 -8.75 17.11 -0.05
N ALA A 235 -7.58 17.64 0.32
CA ALA A 235 -7.11 17.79 1.70
C ALA A 235 -7.95 18.74 2.56
N GLN A 236 -8.73 19.64 1.93
CA GLN A 236 -9.60 20.59 2.64
C GLN A 236 -10.91 19.96 3.17
N SER A 237 -11.15 18.65 2.95
CA SER A 237 -12.46 18.04 3.16
C SER A 237 -12.72 17.43 4.54
N ILE A 238 -11.69 17.13 5.35
CA ILE A 238 -11.87 16.47 6.65
C ILE A 238 -11.56 17.45 7.80
N PRO A 239 -12.59 17.95 8.53
CA PRO A 239 -12.41 18.92 9.61
C PRO A 239 -11.91 18.30 10.92
N ASP A 240 -11.88 16.97 11.03
CA ASP A 240 -11.47 16.28 12.24
C ASP A 240 -9.99 16.53 12.59
N PRO A 241 -9.65 17.02 13.80
CA PRO A 241 -8.27 17.35 14.16
C PRO A 241 -7.30 16.17 14.14
N LEU A 242 -7.75 14.93 14.35
CA LEU A 242 -6.86 13.77 14.34
C LEU A 242 -6.52 13.35 12.91
N ILE A 243 -7.44 13.55 11.97
CA ILE A 243 -7.33 13.06 10.58
C ILE A 243 -6.80 14.15 9.64
N SER A 244 -6.96 15.43 9.97
CA SER A 244 -6.65 16.57 9.09
C SER A 244 -5.21 16.61 8.55
N SER A 245 -4.23 16.12 9.31
CA SER A 245 -2.82 16.07 8.85
C SER A 245 -2.50 14.85 7.97
N LEU A 246 -3.44 13.94 7.72
CA LEU A 246 -3.22 12.71 6.95
C LEU A 246 -2.63 12.97 5.58
N GLY A 247 -3.21 13.90 4.81
CA GLY A 247 -2.74 14.21 3.47
C GLY A 247 -1.28 14.65 3.45
N MET A 248 -0.91 15.60 4.31
CA MET A 248 0.47 16.08 4.40
C MET A 248 1.44 15.01 4.88
N TRP A 249 1.05 14.22 5.89
CA TRP A 249 1.88 13.14 6.38
C TRP A 249 2.15 12.08 5.30
N MET A 250 1.15 11.75 4.46
CA MET A 250 1.34 10.83 3.33
C MET A 250 2.26 11.39 2.24
N GLN A 251 2.38 12.71 2.12
CA GLN A 251 3.29 13.35 1.15
C GLN A 251 4.73 13.38 1.63
N SER A 252 4.96 13.87 2.85
CA SER A 252 6.28 14.24 3.37
C SER A 252 6.76 13.45 4.58
N GLY A 253 5.89 12.63 5.18
CA GLY A 253 6.13 12.02 6.50
C GLY A 253 6.09 13.02 7.65
N GLN A 254 5.72 14.28 7.39
CA GLN A 254 5.63 15.36 8.36
C GLN A 254 4.19 15.85 8.50
N THR A 255 3.87 16.45 9.64
CA THR A 255 2.55 17.06 9.88
C THR A 255 2.54 18.57 9.66
N ILE A 256 1.34 19.14 9.52
CA ILE A 256 1.14 20.58 9.59
C ILE A 256 1.04 20.98 11.07
N ASP A 257 1.63 22.11 11.44
CA ASP A 257 1.28 22.75 12.70
C ASP A 257 -0.10 23.40 12.56
N THR A 258 -1.10 22.76 13.18
CA THR A 258 -2.49 23.23 13.18
C THR A 258 -2.81 24.11 14.38
N GLY A 259 -1.87 24.26 15.34
CA GLY A 259 -2.14 24.81 16.67
C GLY A 259 -3.02 23.92 17.55
N ASP A 260 -3.57 22.80 17.03
CA ASP A 260 -4.39 21.86 17.79
C ASP A 260 -3.51 20.84 18.53
N ILE A 261 -3.62 20.83 19.85
CA ILE A 261 -2.83 19.95 20.71
C ILE A 261 -3.16 18.46 20.47
N SER A 262 -4.41 18.13 20.15
CA SER A 262 -4.83 16.76 19.86
C SER A 262 -4.21 16.25 18.56
N ASN A 263 -4.13 17.11 17.53
CA ASN A 263 -3.43 16.80 16.28
C ASN A 263 -1.95 16.49 16.54
N ARG A 264 -1.27 17.40 17.27
CA ARG A 264 0.15 17.24 17.64
C ARG A 264 0.40 15.94 18.40
N LEU A 265 -0.41 15.65 19.42
CA LEU A 265 -0.26 14.44 20.23
C LEU A 265 -0.55 13.17 19.44
N PHE A 266 -1.61 13.16 18.63
CA PHE A 266 -1.99 11.99 17.86
C PHE A 266 -0.95 11.63 16.82
N TRP A 267 -0.52 12.59 16.01
CA TRP A 267 0.49 12.32 14.98
C TRP A 267 1.87 12.10 15.57
N GLY A 268 2.19 12.71 16.71
CA GLY A 268 3.39 12.37 17.48
C GLY A 268 3.39 10.90 17.90
N ALA A 269 2.26 10.38 18.39
CA ALA A 269 2.12 8.96 18.70
C ALA A 269 2.25 8.08 17.44
N VAL A 270 1.59 8.44 16.34
CA VAL A 270 1.71 7.73 15.04
C VAL A 270 3.17 7.64 14.58
N MET A 271 3.91 8.75 14.60
CA MET A 271 5.31 8.79 14.19
C MET A 271 6.22 7.96 15.10
N LYS A 272 6.02 8.05 16.43
CA LYS A 272 6.80 7.26 17.40
C LYS A 272 6.54 5.76 17.26
N VAL A 273 5.28 5.38 17.07
CA VAL A 273 4.89 3.99 16.83
C VAL A 273 5.47 3.46 15.51
N ALA A 274 5.42 4.24 14.43
CA ALA A 274 6.01 3.84 13.15
C ALA A 274 7.53 3.63 13.25
N ALA A 275 8.24 4.52 13.94
CA ALA A 275 9.69 4.43 14.14
C ALA A 275 10.09 3.23 15.01
N CYS A 276 9.28 2.87 16.02
CA CYS A 276 9.52 1.74 16.91
C CYS A 276 9.71 0.42 16.15
N ARG A 277 8.99 0.22 15.03
CA ARG A 277 9.02 -1.02 14.24
C ARG A 277 10.41 -1.40 13.72
N PHE A 278 11.26 -0.41 13.43
CA PHE A 278 12.61 -0.62 12.90
C PHE A 278 13.69 -0.32 13.96
N SER A 279 13.29 -0.13 15.23
CA SER A 279 14.21 0.06 16.34
C SER A 279 14.64 -1.29 16.92
N ASP A 280 15.90 -1.39 17.33
CA ASP A 280 16.40 -2.52 18.13
C ASP A 280 16.03 -2.40 19.63
N ALA A 281 15.37 -1.31 20.04
CA ALA A 281 14.98 -1.10 21.42
C ALA A 281 13.90 -2.12 21.86
N PRO A 282 13.95 -2.62 23.10
CA PRO A 282 13.04 -3.67 23.60
C PRO A 282 11.63 -3.16 23.95
N PHE A 283 11.22 -1.99 23.44
CA PHE A 283 9.94 -1.39 23.76
C PHE A 283 8.82 -1.92 22.88
N THR A 284 7.66 -2.19 23.48
CA THR A 284 6.45 -2.45 22.69
C THR A 284 5.88 -1.14 22.14
N PRO A 285 5.04 -1.19 21.09
CA PRO A 285 4.34 -0.01 20.60
C PRO A 285 3.50 0.70 21.67
N LEU A 286 2.96 -0.03 22.65
CA LEU A 286 2.21 0.55 23.77
C LEU A 286 3.14 1.34 24.70
N ASP A 287 4.31 0.78 25.04
CA ASP A 287 5.31 1.46 25.87
C ASP A 287 5.78 2.76 25.22
N VAL A 288 5.99 2.75 23.91
CA VAL A 288 6.39 3.93 23.13
C VAL A 288 5.33 5.03 23.18
N VAL A 289 4.05 4.68 23.12
CA VAL A 289 2.97 5.65 23.27
C VAL A 289 2.94 6.22 24.69
N LEU A 290 3.06 5.38 25.72
CA LEU A 290 3.07 5.83 27.11
C LEU A 290 4.23 6.78 27.41
N ASP A 291 5.44 6.46 26.94
CA ASP A 291 6.63 7.27 27.11
C ASP A 291 6.52 8.62 26.38
N TYR A 292 6.07 8.59 25.13
CA TYR A 292 5.81 9.81 24.35
C TYR A 292 4.79 10.72 25.05
N LEU A 293 3.63 10.19 25.45
CA LEU A 293 2.60 10.98 26.11
C LEU A 293 3.05 11.49 27.48
N GLY A 294 3.86 10.72 28.22
CA GLY A 294 4.42 11.14 29.51
C GLY A 294 5.38 12.34 29.41
N SER A 295 6.06 12.50 28.27
CA SER A 295 6.99 13.61 28.01
C SER A 295 6.40 14.75 27.18
N ALA A 296 5.23 14.56 26.54
CA ALA A 296 4.64 15.54 25.62
C ALA A 296 4.04 16.80 26.27
N GLY A 297 4.08 16.93 27.61
CA GLY A 297 3.45 18.02 28.36
C GLY A 297 4.04 19.42 28.13
N GLU A 298 5.15 19.54 27.40
CA GLU A 298 5.74 20.83 27.04
C GLU A 298 4.77 21.70 26.21
N GLY A 299 4.68 22.98 26.58
CA GLY A 299 3.80 23.97 25.94
C GLY A 299 2.32 23.87 26.31
N MET A 300 1.92 22.91 27.16
CA MET A 300 0.54 22.79 27.64
C MET A 300 0.29 23.58 28.92
N ASP A 301 -0.95 24.02 29.12
CA ASP A 301 -1.39 24.54 30.41
C ASP A 301 -1.47 23.42 31.48
N GLU A 302 -1.53 23.82 32.75
CA GLU A 302 -1.50 22.88 33.87
C GLU A 302 -2.69 21.92 33.89
N ARG A 303 -3.87 22.38 33.46
CA ARG A 303 -5.07 21.55 33.40
C ARG A 303 -4.91 20.45 32.35
N MET A 304 -4.37 20.79 31.19
CA MET A 304 -4.09 19.83 30.12
C MET A 304 -3.00 18.84 30.51
N LYS A 305 -1.94 19.28 31.19
CA LYS A 305 -0.90 18.39 31.72
C LYS A 305 -1.48 17.38 32.70
N LEU A 306 -2.31 17.83 33.66
CA LEU A 306 -2.97 16.93 34.60
C LEU A 306 -3.90 15.93 33.90
N ALA A 307 -4.64 16.38 32.87
CA ALA A 307 -5.48 15.50 32.07
C ALA A 307 -4.66 14.45 31.30
N LEU A 308 -3.50 14.83 30.76
CA LEU A 308 -2.59 13.94 30.05
C LEU A 308 -1.97 12.90 30.99
N VAL A 309 -1.50 13.33 32.17
CA VAL A 309 -0.98 12.43 33.22
C VAL A 309 -2.04 11.42 33.65
N LYS A 310 -3.28 11.88 33.86
CA LYS A 310 -4.40 11.00 34.17
C LYS A 310 -4.64 9.97 33.06
N LEU A 311 -4.70 10.42 31.80
CA LEU A 311 -4.88 9.53 30.65
C LEU A 311 -3.76 8.48 30.56
N VAL A 312 -2.50 8.87 30.74
CA VAL A 312 -1.36 7.93 30.73
C VAL A 312 -1.50 6.85 31.81
N ASN A 313 -1.94 7.24 33.02
CA ASN A 313 -2.18 6.27 34.10
C ASN A 313 -3.35 5.34 33.78
N ASP A 314 -4.45 5.88 33.24
CA ASP A 314 -5.61 5.07 32.85
C ASP A 314 -5.23 4.07 31.74
N LEU A 315 -4.43 4.47 30.75
CA LEU A 315 -3.93 3.60 29.68
C LEU A 315 -3.01 2.48 30.22
N ARG A 316 -2.16 2.78 31.22
CA ARG A 316 -1.37 1.75 31.91
C ARG A 316 -2.25 0.71 32.59
N THR A 317 -3.30 1.16 33.28
CA THR A 317 -4.27 0.25 33.92
C THR A 317 -5.01 -0.61 32.89
N ILE A 318 -5.38 -0.03 31.73
CA ILE A 318 -6.02 -0.78 30.65
C ILE A 318 -5.07 -1.86 30.11
N ALA A 319 -3.78 -1.55 29.92
CA ALA A 319 -2.78 -2.52 29.46
C ALA A 319 -2.55 -3.68 30.46
N SER A 320 -2.66 -3.40 31.77
CA SER A 320 -2.36 -4.37 32.84
C SER A 320 -3.56 -5.22 33.28
N PHE A 321 -4.59 -5.33 32.43
CA PHE A 321 -5.95 -5.82 32.76
C PHE A 321 -6.77 -4.87 33.63
N THR A 322 -7.99 -4.61 33.18
CA THR A 322 -8.98 -3.77 33.86
C THR A 322 -10.24 -4.57 34.16
N ASP A 323 -10.80 -4.39 35.36
CA ASP A 323 -12.10 -4.97 35.75
C ASP A 323 -13.30 -4.22 35.15
N SER A 324 -13.05 -3.15 34.39
CA SER A 324 -14.10 -2.29 33.81
C SER A 324 -14.59 -2.82 32.46
N THR A 325 -15.88 -2.68 32.19
CA THR A 325 -16.43 -3.01 30.86
C THR A 325 -15.93 -2.02 29.80
N ILE A 326 -15.89 -2.43 28.52
CA ILE A 326 -15.48 -1.54 27.41
C ILE A 326 -16.34 -0.26 27.38
N THR A 327 -17.64 -0.38 27.66
CA THR A 327 -18.56 0.77 27.73
C THR A 327 -18.13 1.75 28.81
N GLU A 328 -17.89 1.29 30.04
CA GLU A 328 -17.43 2.14 31.14
C GLU A 328 -16.12 2.85 30.82
N ILE A 329 -15.19 2.16 30.15
CA ILE A 329 -13.92 2.76 29.76
C ILE A 329 -14.16 3.89 28.75
N PHE A 330 -15.00 3.69 27.73
CA PHE A 330 -15.32 4.75 26.77
C PHE A 330 -16.14 5.91 27.36
N GLU A 331 -16.96 5.66 28.38
CA GLU A 331 -17.66 6.71 29.11
C GLU A 331 -16.70 7.58 29.93
N ARG A 332 -15.66 6.98 30.53
CA ARG A 332 -14.58 7.72 31.23
C ARG A 332 -13.73 8.57 30.28
N HIS A 333 -13.64 8.17 29.01
CA HIS A 333 -12.86 8.83 27.96
C HIS A 333 -13.76 9.36 26.84
N PRO A 334 -14.52 10.45 27.05
CA PRO A 334 -15.53 10.91 26.08
C PRO A 334 -14.96 11.64 24.86
N LYS A 335 -13.66 11.98 24.85
CA LYS A 335 -13.02 12.74 23.76
C LYS A 335 -12.37 11.79 22.76
N SER A 336 -12.44 12.12 21.46
CA SER A 336 -11.91 11.30 20.37
C SER A 336 -10.47 10.87 20.57
N PHE A 337 -9.57 11.81 20.91
CA PHE A 337 -8.16 11.50 21.18
C PHE A 337 -8.00 10.39 22.23
N SER A 338 -8.68 10.52 23.38
CA SER A 338 -8.64 9.50 24.43
C SER A 338 -9.29 8.18 24.01
N ARG A 339 -10.42 8.19 23.26
CA ARG A 339 -11.07 6.96 22.78
C ARG A 339 -10.19 6.17 21.81
N VAL A 340 -9.53 6.87 20.90
CA VAL A 340 -8.62 6.27 19.92
C VAL A 340 -7.47 5.57 20.63
N LEU A 341 -6.85 6.23 21.62
CA LEU A 341 -5.79 5.63 22.42
C LEU A 341 -6.31 4.45 23.27
N THR A 342 -7.46 4.60 23.92
CA THR A 342 -8.11 3.50 24.63
C THR A 342 -8.32 2.28 23.72
N LEU A 343 -8.82 2.48 22.50
CA LEU A 343 -9.05 1.40 21.54
C LEU A 343 -7.73 0.73 21.12
N PHE A 344 -6.66 1.50 20.95
CA PHE A 344 -5.30 1.00 20.67
C PHE A 344 -4.75 0.10 21.78
N PHE A 345 -5.05 0.41 23.04
CA PHE A 345 -4.65 -0.39 24.20
C PHE A 345 -5.56 -1.59 24.45
N LEU A 346 -6.84 -1.51 24.06
CA LEU A 346 -7.82 -2.61 24.23
C LEU A 346 -7.76 -3.69 23.14
N ARG A 347 -7.08 -3.42 22.01
CA ARG A 347 -7.10 -4.31 20.84
C ARG A 347 -5.70 -4.51 20.27
N GLU A 348 -5.29 -5.77 20.25
CA GLU A 348 -3.98 -6.16 19.73
C GLU A 348 -3.93 -6.26 18.21
N LYS A 349 -5.02 -6.61 17.52
CA LYS A 349 -4.99 -6.85 16.07
C LYS A 349 -5.80 -5.83 15.30
N CYS A 350 -5.26 -5.29 14.20
CA CYS A 350 -6.00 -4.38 13.33
C CYS A 350 -7.21 -5.02 12.63
N ALA A 351 -7.19 -6.34 12.42
CA ALA A 351 -8.35 -7.07 11.89
C ALA A 351 -9.58 -6.92 12.81
N ASP A 352 -9.37 -6.87 14.13
CA ASP A 352 -10.45 -6.74 15.10
C ASP A 352 -11.16 -5.39 14.94
N LEU A 353 -10.42 -4.33 14.60
CA LEU A 353 -10.97 -3.00 14.34
C LEU A 353 -12.01 -2.99 13.22
N LEU A 354 -11.81 -3.77 12.15
CA LEU A 354 -12.70 -3.80 10.99
C LEU A 354 -14.09 -4.38 11.30
N SER A 355 -14.17 -5.24 12.31
CA SER A 355 -15.42 -5.86 12.76
C SER A 355 -15.99 -5.21 14.02
N PHE A 356 -15.18 -4.41 14.73
CA PHE A 356 -15.56 -3.80 15.99
C PHE A 356 -16.51 -2.63 15.77
N LYS A 357 -17.67 -2.69 16.43
CA LYS A 357 -18.67 -1.62 16.43
C LYS A 357 -19.07 -1.31 17.85
N HIS A 358 -19.15 -0.02 18.16
CA HIS A 358 -19.58 0.43 19.47
C HIS A 358 -20.37 1.75 19.35
N PRO A 359 -21.52 1.91 20.03
CA PRO A 359 -22.37 3.11 19.89
C PRO A 359 -21.69 4.43 20.26
N LEU A 360 -20.67 4.38 21.13
CA LEU A 360 -19.91 5.56 21.54
C LEU A 360 -18.76 5.92 20.58
N LEU A 361 -18.47 5.11 19.56
CA LEU A 361 -17.44 5.41 18.57
C LEU A 361 -18.06 6.09 17.36
N THR A 362 -17.46 7.23 17.00
CA THR A 362 -17.78 7.94 15.76
C THR A 362 -16.99 7.36 14.59
N GLU A 363 -17.39 7.72 13.37
CA GLU A 363 -16.61 7.41 12.17
C GLU A 363 -15.17 7.92 12.28
N SER A 364 -14.97 9.16 12.73
CA SER A 364 -13.63 9.73 12.97
C SER A 364 -12.80 8.91 13.94
N ASP A 365 -13.39 8.43 15.04
CA ASP A 365 -12.67 7.62 16.03
C ASP A 365 -12.16 6.31 15.39
N ILE A 366 -12.97 5.67 14.55
CA ILE A 366 -12.60 4.43 13.85
C ILE A 366 -11.48 4.68 12.84
N ILE A 367 -11.56 5.77 12.07
CA ILE A 367 -10.55 6.14 11.07
C ILE A 367 -9.23 6.53 11.73
N ALA A 368 -9.25 7.34 12.80
CA ALA A 368 -8.06 7.70 13.56
C ALA A 368 -7.42 6.47 14.24
N ALA A 369 -8.23 5.56 14.79
CA ALA A 369 -7.73 4.29 15.29
C ALA A 369 -7.08 3.47 14.17
N ALA A 370 -7.69 3.38 12.99
CA ALA A 370 -7.11 2.65 11.86
C ALA A 370 -5.72 3.18 11.46
N ILE A 371 -5.52 4.51 11.50
CA ILE A 371 -4.23 5.13 11.24
C ILE A 371 -3.18 4.71 12.29
N LEU A 372 -3.53 4.71 13.58
CA LEU A 372 -2.61 4.33 14.65
C LEU A 372 -2.28 2.82 14.64
N PHE A 373 -3.27 1.97 14.35
CA PHE A 373 -3.06 0.52 14.16
C PHE A 373 -2.20 0.23 12.95
N ALA A 374 -2.43 0.95 11.84
CA ALA A 374 -1.62 0.86 10.65
C ALA A 374 -0.16 1.25 10.91
N ALA A 375 0.08 2.28 11.72
CA ALA A 375 1.43 2.70 12.10
C ALA A 375 2.16 1.60 12.90
N ARG A 376 1.43 0.91 13.79
CA ARG A 376 1.96 -0.19 14.60
C ARG A 376 2.30 -1.41 13.75
N ASP A 377 1.34 -1.87 12.96
CA ASP A 377 1.48 -3.13 12.22
C ASP A 377 2.37 -2.92 10.98
N GLY A 378 2.24 -1.75 10.34
CA GLY A 378 2.82 -1.44 9.04
C GLY A 378 2.33 -2.40 7.96
N TRP A 379 2.72 -2.16 6.71
CA TRP A 379 2.34 -3.03 5.59
C TRP A 379 2.66 -4.52 5.85
N LEU A 380 3.86 -4.82 6.34
CA LEU A 380 4.31 -6.20 6.57
C LEU A 380 3.56 -6.92 7.70
N GLY A 381 3.13 -6.19 8.74
CA GLY A 381 2.40 -6.75 9.87
C GLY A 381 0.91 -6.92 9.61
N LEU A 382 0.37 -6.34 8.53
CA LEU A 382 -1.03 -6.49 8.20
C LEU A 382 -1.39 -7.95 7.84
N PRO A 383 -2.56 -8.43 8.32
CA PRO A 383 -3.17 -9.66 7.85
C PRO A 383 -3.26 -9.69 6.32
N LEU A 384 -3.09 -10.87 5.74
CA LEU A 384 -3.05 -11.04 4.30
C LEU A 384 -4.34 -10.60 3.60
N GLN A 385 -5.48 -10.81 4.25
CA GLN A 385 -6.78 -10.38 3.74
C GLN A 385 -6.82 -8.86 3.53
N LEU A 386 -6.04 -8.10 4.30
CA LEU A 386 -6.00 -6.64 4.18
C LEU A 386 -5.05 -6.16 3.09
N ARG A 387 -4.01 -6.96 2.79
CA ARG A 387 -3.04 -6.69 1.72
C ARG A 387 -3.54 -7.12 0.35
N ASN A 388 -4.33 -8.18 0.27
CA ASN A 388 -4.77 -8.81 -0.97
C ASN A 388 -6.05 -8.19 -1.55
N PHE A 389 -6.21 -6.86 -1.44
CA PHE A 389 -7.33 -6.19 -2.10
C PHE A 389 -7.10 -6.15 -3.62
N PRO A 390 -8.07 -6.54 -4.47
CA PRO A 390 -7.86 -6.62 -5.91
C PRO A 390 -7.29 -5.32 -6.51
N SER A 391 -6.16 -5.44 -7.22
CA SER A 391 -5.47 -4.32 -7.89
C SER A 391 -4.95 -3.20 -6.97
N SER A 392 -4.96 -3.34 -5.63
CA SER A 392 -4.45 -2.31 -4.71
C SER A 392 -2.93 -2.41 -4.51
N GLN A 393 -2.39 -3.62 -4.51
CA GLN A 393 -1.02 -3.89 -4.09
C GLN A 393 0.00 -3.08 -4.91
N ALA A 394 -0.11 -3.08 -6.24
CA ALA A 394 0.78 -2.28 -7.09
C ALA A 394 0.71 -0.78 -6.78
N ALA A 395 -0.49 -0.25 -6.52
CA ALA A 395 -0.70 1.16 -6.20
C ALA A 395 -0.10 1.53 -4.84
N ILE A 396 -0.21 0.65 -3.84
CA ILE A 396 0.34 0.82 -2.48
C ILE A 396 1.86 0.74 -2.51
N LEU A 397 2.42 -0.34 -3.08
CA LEU A 397 3.86 -0.59 -3.10
C LEU A 397 4.63 0.51 -3.85
N HIS A 398 4.09 1.00 -4.96
CA HIS A 398 4.66 2.14 -5.68
C HIS A 398 4.70 3.40 -4.81
N ARG A 399 3.60 3.70 -4.10
CA ARG A 399 3.52 4.88 -3.23
C ARG A 399 4.43 4.77 -2.01
N MET A 400 4.58 3.56 -1.44
CA MET A 400 5.55 3.29 -0.38
C MET A 400 6.98 3.57 -0.85
N ALA A 401 7.38 2.99 -1.99
CA ALA A 401 8.72 3.22 -2.55
C ALA A 401 8.95 4.70 -2.89
N ALA A 402 7.97 5.35 -3.54
CA ALA A 402 8.06 6.77 -3.86
C ALA A 402 8.15 7.66 -2.61
N MET A 403 7.45 7.32 -1.52
CA MET A 403 7.55 8.03 -0.25
C MET A 403 8.93 7.87 0.38
N ALA A 404 9.50 6.65 0.38
CA ALA A 404 10.85 6.38 0.87
C ALA A 404 11.89 7.23 0.11
N HIS A 405 11.78 7.32 -1.22
CA HIS A 405 12.68 8.12 -2.04
C HIS A 405 12.58 9.63 -1.79
N ARG A 406 11.36 10.15 -1.58
CA ARG A 406 11.14 11.56 -1.22
C ARG A 406 11.72 11.88 0.15
N MET A 407 11.46 11.05 1.14
CA MET A 407 11.93 11.27 2.52
C MET A 407 13.45 11.07 2.66
N GLY A 408 14.02 10.13 1.92
CA GLY A 408 15.47 9.88 1.88
C GLY A 408 16.24 10.81 0.95
N ASP A 409 15.59 11.84 0.38
CA ASP A 409 16.15 12.81 -0.58
C ASP A 409 17.05 12.15 -1.65
N THR A 410 16.56 11.05 -2.21
CA THR A 410 17.36 10.25 -3.15
C THR A 410 17.44 10.86 -4.55
N GLY A 411 16.57 11.84 -4.84
CA GLY A 411 16.40 12.41 -6.18
C GLY A 411 15.76 11.46 -7.19
N LEU A 412 15.34 10.25 -6.78
CA LEU A 412 14.67 9.29 -7.65
C LEU A 412 13.18 9.62 -7.84
N ASN A 413 12.74 9.48 -9.08
CA ASN A 413 11.34 9.53 -9.49
C ASN A 413 10.95 8.19 -10.12
N LEU A 414 9.95 7.52 -9.54
CA LEU A 414 9.46 6.23 -10.02
C LEU A 414 8.42 6.35 -11.16
N GLY A 415 8.12 7.58 -11.60
CA GLY A 415 7.08 7.87 -12.57
C GLY A 415 5.68 7.90 -11.96
N SER A 416 4.67 7.97 -12.83
CA SER A 416 3.27 8.04 -12.41
C SER A 416 2.85 6.78 -11.66
N PRO A 417 2.21 6.91 -10.48
CA PRO A 417 1.76 5.75 -9.73
C PRO A 417 0.61 5.04 -10.46
N PRO A 418 0.44 3.72 -10.26
CA PRO A 418 -0.77 3.02 -10.68
C PRO A 418 -2.02 3.69 -10.13
N SER A 419 -3.13 3.56 -10.86
CA SER A 419 -4.45 4.06 -10.47
C SER A 419 -4.80 3.55 -9.08
N ARG A 420 -5.29 4.44 -8.21
CA ARG A 420 -5.69 4.02 -6.87
C ARG A 420 -6.91 3.10 -6.91
N PRO A 421 -7.00 2.14 -5.99
CA PRO A 421 -8.24 1.41 -5.76
C PRO A 421 -9.30 2.36 -5.18
N LEU A 422 -10.55 2.15 -5.59
CA LEU A 422 -11.71 2.92 -5.12
C LEU A 422 -12.56 2.05 -4.20
N PRO A 423 -12.92 2.48 -2.98
CA PRO A 423 -13.94 1.80 -2.18
C PRO A 423 -15.27 1.80 -2.93
N LEU A 424 -16.13 0.80 -2.68
CA LEU A 424 -17.43 0.69 -3.34
C LEU A 424 -18.28 1.95 -3.14
N ARG A 425 -18.23 2.54 -1.93
CA ARG A 425 -18.94 3.79 -1.62
C ARG A 425 -18.60 4.91 -2.60
N GLU A 426 -17.32 5.04 -2.95
CA GLU A 426 -16.86 6.04 -3.92
C GLU A 426 -17.37 5.76 -5.33
N LEU A 427 -17.40 4.49 -5.72
CA LEU A 427 -17.95 4.07 -7.02
C LEU A 427 -19.45 4.35 -7.16
N PHE A 428 -20.17 4.47 -6.04
CA PHE A 428 -21.58 4.85 -6.00
C PHE A 428 -21.80 6.34 -5.71
N LEU A 429 -20.78 7.20 -5.78
CA LEU A 429 -20.99 8.64 -5.69
C LEU A 429 -21.91 9.14 -6.81
N LEU A 430 -22.73 10.13 -6.47
CA LEU A 430 -23.69 10.72 -7.40
C LEU A 430 -22.95 11.54 -8.45
N GLY A 431 -23.18 11.20 -9.71
CA GLY A 431 -22.85 12.11 -10.80
C GLY A 431 -23.83 13.30 -10.86
N PRO A 432 -23.60 14.27 -11.76
CA PRO A 432 -24.48 15.43 -11.93
C PRO A 432 -25.95 15.09 -12.23
N LYS A 433 -26.20 13.90 -12.79
CA LYS A 433 -27.53 13.37 -13.14
C LYS A 433 -28.02 12.26 -12.20
N GLY A 434 -27.37 12.08 -11.05
CA GLY A 434 -27.60 10.94 -10.15
C GLY A 434 -26.86 9.68 -10.58
N TRP A 435 -27.36 8.51 -10.19
CA TRP A 435 -26.77 7.22 -10.55
C TRP A 435 -26.95 6.89 -12.03
N SER A 436 -25.87 6.44 -12.68
CA SER A 436 -25.91 5.83 -14.00
C SER A 436 -26.70 4.51 -13.98
N THR A 437 -27.07 4.00 -15.16
CA THR A 437 -27.71 2.67 -15.28
C THR A 437 -26.83 1.58 -14.68
N ALA A 438 -25.53 1.59 -15.01
CA ALA A 438 -24.55 0.66 -14.44
C ALA A 438 -24.50 0.73 -12.89
N GLN A 439 -24.52 1.94 -12.31
CA GLN A 439 -24.58 2.10 -10.86
C GLN A 439 -25.89 1.55 -10.26
N LYS A 440 -27.04 1.79 -10.89
CA LYS A 440 -28.32 1.25 -10.43
C LYS A 440 -28.35 -0.27 -10.46
N ASP A 441 -27.89 -0.86 -11.56
CA ASP A 441 -27.87 -2.32 -11.76
C ASP A 441 -26.88 -2.99 -10.81
N ALA A 442 -25.70 -2.40 -10.62
CA ALA A 442 -24.70 -2.88 -9.68
C ALA A 442 -25.18 -2.78 -8.22
N ALA A 443 -25.82 -1.68 -7.84
CA ALA A 443 -26.39 -1.52 -6.50
C ALA A 443 -27.52 -2.53 -6.25
N LEU A 444 -28.40 -2.74 -7.24
CA LEU A 444 -29.49 -3.70 -7.14
C LEU A 444 -28.97 -5.15 -7.05
N ALA A 445 -27.95 -5.49 -7.85
CA ALA A 445 -27.30 -6.81 -7.79
C ALA A 445 -26.68 -7.05 -6.41
N LEU A 446 -25.93 -6.08 -5.88
CA LEU A 446 -25.32 -6.18 -4.56
C LEU A 446 -26.37 -6.31 -3.45
N ALA A 447 -27.41 -5.46 -3.47
CA ALA A 447 -28.49 -5.50 -2.50
C ALA A 447 -29.21 -6.86 -2.49
N ARG A 448 -29.44 -7.47 -3.66
CA ARG A 448 -30.05 -8.81 -3.77
C ARG A 448 -29.16 -9.89 -3.19
N GLU A 449 -27.87 -9.89 -3.53
CA GLU A 449 -26.92 -10.90 -3.05
C GLU A 449 -26.71 -10.83 -1.54
N CYS A 450 -26.63 -9.61 -1.01
CA CYS A 450 -26.49 -9.38 0.42
C CYS A 450 -27.82 -9.38 1.19
N LYS A 451 -28.95 -9.57 0.49
CA LYS A 451 -30.32 -9.56 1.04
C LYS A 451 -30.63 -8.30 1.85
N TRP A 452 -30.21 -7.13 1.35
CA TRP A 452 -30.42 -5.86 2.02
C TRP A 452 -31.87 -5.36 1.84
N GLY A 453 -32.45 -4.86 2.93
CA GLY A 453 -33.79 -4.25 2.98
C GLY A 453 -33.89 -2.85 2.35
N CYS A 454 -33.11 -2.60 1.30
CA CYS A 454 -33.07 -1.32 0.58
C CYS A 454 -33.66 -1.40 -0.83
N ILE A 455 -34.17 -2.57 -1.26
CA ILE A 455 -34.83 -2.71 -2.57
C ILE A 455 -36.28 -2.23 -2.45
N GLN A 456 -36.70 -1.35 -3.37
CA GLN A 456 -38.07 -0.86 -3.45
C GLN A 456 -38.61 -0.97 -4.88
N THR A 457 -39.93 -1.04 -5.01
CA THR A 457 -40.61 -1.09 -6.32
C THR A 457 -41.34 0.23 -6.53
N ARG A 458 -40.97 0.95 -7.58
CA ARG A 458 -41.68 2.15 -8.03
C ARG A 458 -42.66 1.77 -9.13
N VAL A 459 -43.93 1.94 -8.84
CA VAL A 459 -45.01 1.79 -9.84
C VAL A 459 -45.38 3.17 -10.33
N SER A 460 -45.06 3.46 -11.60
CA SER A 460 -45.43 4.71 -12.25
C SER A 460 -46.76 4.55 -12.96
N LEU A 461 -47.77 5.24 -12.45
CA LEU A 461 -49.10 5.27 -13.03
C LEU A 461 -49.23 6.46 -13.99
N GLY A 462 -49.84 6.25 -15.16
CA GLY A 462 -50.13 7.33 -16.11
C GLY A 462 -51.28 8.20 -15.63
N LYS A 463 -51.23 9.53 -15.85
CA LYS A 463 -52.27 10.49 -15.42
C LYS A 463 -53.69 9.94 -15.62
N GLY A 464 -54.48 9.91 -14.56
CA GLY A 464 -55.87 9.43 -14.58
C GLY A 464 -56.44 9.28 -13.17
N ASP A 465 -57.68 8.80 -13.10
CA ASP A 465 -58.33 8.47 -11.84
C ASP A 465 -57.93 7.05 -11.41
N TYR A 466 -57.57 6.92 -10.14
CA TYR A 466 -57.18 5.63 -9.54
C TYR A 466 -58.10 5.30 -8.40
N ARG A 467 -58.51 4.03 -8.31
CA ARG A 467 -59.33 3.55 -7.20
C ARG A 467 -58.50 2.61 -6.32
N LEU A 468 -58.25 3.03 -5.08
CA LEU A 468 -57.70 2.15 -4.05
C LEU A 468 -58.82 1.31 -3.44
N VAL A 469 -58.68 -0.02 -3.46
CA VAL A 469 -59.60 -0.97 -2.83
C VAL A 469 -58.81 -1.77 -1.81
N VAL A 470 -59.32 -1.88 -0.59
CA VAL A 470 -58.75 -2.72 0.47
C VAL A 470 -59.79 -3.77 0.83
N ASP A 471 -59.47 -5.04 0.64
CA ASP A 471 -60.35 -6.17 0.94
C ASP A 471 -59.61 -7.29 1.69
N GLY A 472 -60.26 -8.45 1.88
CA GLY A 472 -59.68 -9.59 2.60
C GLY A 472 -58.46 -10.23 1.92
N GLY A 473 -58.19 -9.91 0.65
CA GLY A 473 -57.01 -10.32 -0.10
C GLY A 473 -55.86 -9.29 -0.07
N GLY A 474 -56.11 -8.07 0.41
CA GLY A 474 -55.09 -7.04 0.60
C GLY A 474 -55.46 -5.70 -0.02
N MET A 475 -54.44 -4.94 -0.44
CA MET A 475 -54.59 -3.61 -1.03
C MET A 475 -54.42 -3.68 -2.55
N HIS A 476 -55.43 -3.20 -3.29
CA HIS A 476 -55.48 -3.18 -4.75
C HIS A 476 -55.56 -1.74 -5.25
N ILE A 477 -54.77 -1.40 -6.28
CA ILE A 477 -54.90 -0.13 -7.02
C ILE A 477 -55.49 -0.46 -8.38
N ILE A 478 -56.73 -0.06 -8.63
CA ILE A 478 -57.41 -0.23 -9.91
C ILE A 478 -57.10 0.99 -10.79
N VAL A 479 -56.53 0.71 -11.96
CA VAL A 479 -56.10 1.71 -12.94
C VAL A 479 -56.81 1.40 -14.26
N ALA A 480 -57.40 2.41 -14.89
CA ALA A 480 -57.97 2.25 -16.23
C ALA A 480 -56.83 2.21 -17.27
N GLY A 481 -56.60 1.05 -17.89
CA GLY A 481 -55.52 0.82 -18.86
C GLY A 481 -54.32 0.04 -18.29
N GLU A 482 -53.21 0.00 -19.04
CA GLU A 482 -51.98 -0.69 -18.64
C GLU A 482 -51.07 0.21 -17.77
N ALA A 483 -50.40 -0.39 -16.78
CA ALA A 483 -49.41 0.32 -15.96
C ALA A 483 -48.22 0.78 -16.84
N LYS A 484 -47.81 2.05 -16.71
CA LYS A 484 -46.79 2.65 -17.57
C LYS A 484 -45.39 2.09 -17.34
N ALA A 485 -44.99 1.90 -16.08
CA ALA A 485 -43.70 1.32 -15.73
C ALA A 485 -43.73 0.76 -14.31
N VAL A 486 -43.16 -0.44 -14.14
CA VAL A 486 -42.82 -1.02 -12.83
C VAL A 486 -41.31 -1.14 -12.79
N GLU A 487 -40.66 -0.30 -11.99
CA GLU A 487 -39.21 -0.27 -11.86
C GLU A 487 -38.81 -0.77 -10.47
N THR A 488 -37.88 -1.71 -10.42
CA THR A 488 -37.18 -2.05 -9.18
C THR A 488 -36.00 -1.12 -9.02
N GLU A 489 -35.94 -0.42 -7.90
CA GLU A 489 -34.84 0.51 -7.59
C GLU A 489 -34.32 0.27 -6.16
N VAL A 490 -33.26 0.97 -5.81
CA VAL A 490 -32.62 0.88 -4.50
C VAL A 490 -32.79 2.21 -3.76
N ASP A 491 -33.32 2.15 -2.54
CA ASP A 491 -33.26 3.23 -1.56
C ASP A 491 -31.80 3.49 -1.22
N ARG A 492 -31.31 4.67 -1.61
CA ARG A 492 -29.90 5.06 -1.53
C ARG A 492 -29.41 5.17 -0.09
N GLU A 493 -30.21 5.78 0.79
CA GLU A 493 -29.81 6.00 2.19
C GLU A 493 -29.66 4.66 2.90
N ARG A 494 -30.66 3.78 2.73
CA ARG A 494 -30.62 2.42 3.27
C ARG A 494 -29.49 1.58 2.66
N PHE A 495 -29.23 1.75 1.36
CA PHE A 495 -28.10 1.08 0.71
C PHE A 495 -26.76 1.50 1.29
N PHE A 496 -26.52 2.80 1.47
CA PHE A 496 -25.27 3.28 2.05
C PHE A 496 -25.11 2.92 3.53
N GLY A 497 -26.22 2.83 4.29
CA GLY A 497 -26.22 2.31 5.65
C GLY A 497 -25.91 0.81 5.72
N ALA A 498 -26.45 0.02 4.78
CA ALA A 498 -26.13 -1.40 4.66
C ALA A 498 -24.67 -1.61 4.24
N LEU A 499 -24.19 -0.84 3.25
CA LEU A 499 -22.80 -0.88 2.78
C LEU A 499 -21.80 -0.52 3.89
N ALA A 500 -22.15 0.43 4.76
CA ALA A 500 -21.31 0.82 5.90
C ALA A 500 -21.19 -0.27 6.97
N SER A 501 -22.15 -1.19 7.03
CA SER A 501 -22.26 -2.16 8.12
C SER A 501 -21.97 -3.60 7.69
N ALA A 502 -22.01 -3.90 6.40
CA ALA A 502 -21.83 -5.24 5.87
C ALA A 502 -20.36 -5.57 5.57
N SER A 503 -19.99 -6.82 5.79
CA SER A 503 -18.77 -7.39 5.21
C SER A 503 -19.06 -7.81 3.76
N ILE A 504 -18.31 -7.25 2.81
CA ILE A 504 -18.42 -7.58 1.39
C ILE A 504 -17.33 -8.57 1.03
N SER A 505 -17.71 -9.73 0.50
CA SER A 505 -16.74 -10.73 0.03
C SER A 505 -16.07 -10.29 -1.28
N ASP A 506 -14.85 -10.77 -1.53
CA ASP A 506 -14.11 -10.52 -2.78
C ASP A 506 -14.92 -10.85 -4.03
N LYS A 507 -15.74 -11.90 -3.97
CA LYS A 507 -16.61 -12.32 -5.09
C LYS A 507 -17.68 -11.27 -5.37
N GLN A 508 -18.30 -10.73 -4.33
CA GLN A 508 -19.31 -9.68 -4.46
C GLN A 508 -18.68 -8.37 -4.95
N ASP A 509 -17.55 -7.96 -4.37
CA ASP A 509 -16.83 -6.75 -4.78
C ASP A 509 -16.40 -6.81 -6.26
N ARG A 510 -15.80 -7.93 -6.71
CA ARG A 510 -15.44 -8.13 -8.12
C ARG A 510 -16.65 -8.03 -9.05
N LYS A 511 -17.76 -8.71 -8.72
CA LYS A 511 -18.98 -8.68 -9.53
C LYS A 511 -19.52 -7.25 -9.67
N VAL A 512 -19.55 -6.50 -8.58
CA VAL A 512 -20.00 -5.10 -8.60
C VAL A 512 -19.09 -4.24 -9.47
N ARG A 513 -17.76 -4.39 -9.34
CA ARG A 513 -16.80 -3.65 -10.16
C ARG A 513 -16.91 -3.99 -11.64
N ASP A 514 -17.18 -5.24 -11.99
CA ASP A 514 -17.34 -5.67 -13.38
C ASP A 514 -18.62 -5.06 -13.99
N LEU A 515 -19.72 -5.01 -13.22
CA LEU A 515 -20.96 -4.33 -13.64
C LEU A 515 -20.79 -2.83 -13.82
N LEU A 516 -19.87 -2.20 -13.08
CA LEU A 516 -19.59 -0.77 -13.18
C LEU A 516 -18.62 -0.41 -14.33
N LYS A 517 -17.92 -1.40 -14.90
CA LYS A 517 -17.07 -1.24 -16.09
C LYS A 517 -17.83 -1.46 -17.40
N ALA A 518 -18.92 -2.25 -17.35
CA ALA A 518 -19.85 -2.48 -18.44
C ALA A 518 -20.74 -1.25 -18.67
#